data_AF-A0A4Y1ZUW4-F1
#
_entry.id   AF-A0A4Y1ZUW4-F1
#
_cell.length_a   1.000
_cell.length_b   1.000
_cell.length_c   1.000
_cell.angle_alpha   90.00
_cell.angle_beta   90.00
_cell.angle_gamma   90.00
#
_symmetry.space_group_name_H-M   'P 1'
#
loop_
_entity.id
_entity.type
_entity.pdbx_description
1 polymer ?
#
loop_
_entity_poly.entity_id
_entity_poly.type
_entity_poly.pdbx_seq_one_letter_code
_entity_poly.pdbx_strand_id
1 'polypeptide(L)'
;MKLHQDKATSHTSISNSAFLEKLKTDTVIAYIPFQYIPAMSPDASPMDYCAFSLLTRDLSKRKPAMLDELGKVLEDEWKSIPMEILRKALLS
;
A
#
# COMPACT_ATOMS: atom_id res chain seq x y z
N MET A 1 -0.72 4.22 -15.06
CA MET A 1 -0.79 3.94 -13.60
C MET A 1 0.44 4.54 -12.92
N LYS A 2 0.32 5.08 -11.71
CA LYS A 2 1.46 5.63 -10.96
C LYS A 2 1.58 4.92 -9.61
N LEU A 3 2.78 4.44 -9.28
CA LEU A 3 3.10 3.88 -7.97
C LEU A 3 3.25 5.02 -6.94
N HIS A 4 2.52 4.91 -5.83
CA HIS A 4 2.69 5.70 -4.63
C HIS A 4 3.42 4.84 -3.58
N GLN A 5 4.45 5.39 -2.92
CA GLN A 5 5.11 4.79 -1.76
C GLN A 5 5.62 5.92 -0.85
N ASP A 6 5.72 5.65 0.45
CA ASP A 6 6.19 6.62 1.44
C ASP A 6 7.72 6.83 1.37
N LYS A 7 8.23 7.75 2.19
CA LYS A 7 9.65 8.14 2.23
C LYS A 7 10.49 7.33 3.22
N ALA A 8 10.17 6.06 3.47
CA ALA A 8 11.03 5.20 4.28
C ALA A 8 12.46 5.17 3.68
N THR A 9 13.50 5.09 4.53
CA THR A 9 14.91 5.14 4.08
C THR A 9 15.23 4.06 3.05
N SER A 10 14.60 2.89 3.15
CA SER A 10 14.70 1.81 2.16
C SER A 10 14.13 2.21 0.80
N HIS A 11 13.02 2.96 0.78
CA HIS A 11 12.36 3.43 -0.44
C HIS A 11 13.14 4.56 -1.12
N THR A 12 13.87 5.38 -0.37
CA THR A 12 14.71 6.46 -0.93
C THR A 12 16.15 6.02 -1.23
N SER A 13 16.45 4.72 -1.10
CA SER A 13 17.79 4.20 -1.38
C SER A 13 18.16 4.30 -2.87
N ILE A 14 19.46 4.27 -3.16
CA ILE A 14 19.98 4.28 -4.54
C ILE A 14 19.46 3.07 -5.32
N SER A 15 19.47 1.89 -4.70
CA SER A 15 18.99 0.66 -5.32
C SER A 15 17.50 0.72 -5.64
N ASN A 16 16.66 1.24 -4.74
CA ASN A 16 15.23 1.40 -5.03
C ASN A 16 14.99 2.45 -6.12
N SER A 17 15.75 3.55 -6.12
CA SER A 17 15.65 4.56 -7.18
C SER A 17 15.99 3.97 -8.56
N ALA A 18 17.05 3.16 -8.65
CA ALA A 18 17.40 2.44 -9.87
C ALA A 18 16.30 1.44 -10.28
N PHE A 19 15.70 0.75 -9.32
CA PHE A 19 14.57 -0.14 -9.57
C PHE A 19 13.35 0.61 -10.12
N LEU A 20 13.01 1.79 -9.59
CA LEU A 20 11.86 2.58 -10.06
C LEU A 20 12.06 3.12 -11.48
N GLU A 21 13.27 3.55 -11.82
CA GLU A 21 13.58 3.95 -13.20
C GLU A 21 13.51 2.75 -14.16
N LYS A 22 14.01 1.58 -13.73
CA LYS A 22 13.87 0.34 -14.49
C LYS A 22 12.40 -0.05 -14.65
N LEU A 23 11.60 -0.01 -13.59
CA LEU A 23 10.16 -0.32 -13.62
C LEU A 23 9.43 0.59 -14.63
N LYS A 24 9.75 1.89 -14.63
CA LYS A 24 9.18 2.87 -15.57
C LYS A 24 9.60 2.63 -17.02
N THR A 25 10.78 2.06 -17.25
CA THR A 25 11.30 1.76 -18.59
C THR A 25 10.76 0.43 -19.11
N ASP A 26 10.73 -0.58 -18.26
CA ASP A 26 10.35 -1.96 -18.60
C ASP A 26 8.82 -2.15 -18.61
N THR A 27 8.06 -1.23 -17.99
CA THR A 27 6.60 -1.32 -17.87
C THR A 27 5.92 0.02 -18.11
N VAL A 28 4.58 0.02 -18.22
CA VAL A 28 3.76 1.25 -18.30
C VAL A 28 3.46 1.88 -16.92
N ILE A 29 4.15 1.43 -15.87
CA ILE A 29 3.96 1.90 -14.49
C ILE A 29 4.99 3.00 -14.20
N ALA A 30 4.51 4.24 -14.14
CA ALA A 30 5.30 5.34 -13.59
C ALA A 30 5.25 5.33 -12.05
N TYR A 31 6.00 6.20 -11.38
CA TYR A 31 5.92 6.40 -9.93
C TYR A 31 5.78 7.90 -9.61
N ILE A 32 5.29 8.20 -8.41
CA ILE A 32 5.20 9.57 -7.91
C ILE A 32 6.58 9.94 -7.33
N PRO A 33 7.24 11.01 -7.84
CA PRO A 33 8.53 11.44 -7.30
C PRO A 33 8.43 11.81 -5.81
N PHE A 34 9.44 11.43 -5.03
CA PHE A 34 9.44 11.66 -3.58
C PHE A 34 9.27 13.13 -3.19
N GLN A 35 9.67 14.10 -4.01
CA GLN A 35 9.41 15.52 -3.71
C GLN A 35 7.92 15.85 -3.51
N TYR A 36 7.01 15.05 -4.07
CA TYR A 36 5.56 15.21 -3.93
C TYR A 36 4.93 14.34 -2.83
N ILE A 37 5.72 13.51 -2.14
CA ILE A 37 5.24 12.68 -1.04
C ILE A 37 5.45 13.44 0.28
N PRO A 38 4.41 13.90 0.98
CA PRO A 38 4.57 14.60 2.25
C PRO A 38 5.07 13.65 3.35
N ALA A 39 5.84 14.19 4.30
CA ALA A 39 6.35 13.43 5.44
C ALA A 39 5.27 13.35 6.53
N MET A 40 5.18 12.22 7.23
CA MET A 40 4.23 12.00 8.34
C MET A 40 2.75 12.16 7.93
N SER A 41 2.41 11.79 6.69
CA SER A 41 1.06 11.94 6.15
C SER A 41 0.44 10.60 5.75
N PRO A 42 0.12 9.73 6.73
CA PRO A 42 -0.57 8.47 6.44
C PRO A 42 -1.98 8.70 5.89
N ASP A 43 -2.59 9.86 6.17
CA ASP A 43 -3.86 10.31 5.62
C ASP A 43 -3.80 10.56 4.10
N ALA A 44 -2.62 10.89 3.56
CA ALA A 44 -2.39 11.03 2.13
C ALA A 44 -2.08 9.70 1.43
N SER A 45 -1.98 8.59 2.17
CA SER A 45 -1.62 7.27 1.65
C SER A 45 -2.84 6.34 1.61
N PRO A 46 -3.38 6.00 0.42
CA PRO A 46 -4.53 5.09 0.29
C PRO A 46 -4.31 3.72 0.91
N MET A 47 -3.06 3.26 0.97
CA MET A 47 -2.72 2.03 1.67
C MET A 47 -2.94 2.15 3.18
N ASP A 48 -2.54 3.27 3.78
CA ASP A 48 -2.60 3.45 5.24
C ASP A 48 -4.01 3.82 5.71
N TYR A 49 -4.61 4.88 5.13
CA TYR A 49 -5.90 5.36 5.62
C TYR A 49 -7.08 4.45 5.23
N CYS A 50 -6.96 3.67 4.15
CA CYS A 50 -8.04 2.81 3.66
C CYS A 50 -7.70 1.32 3.79
N ALA A 51 -6.77 0.80 2.98
CA ALA A 51 -6.56 -0.65 2.87
C ALA A 51 -6.15 -1.29 4.21
N PHE A 52 -5.12 -0.78 4.88
CA PHE A 52 -4.68 -1.29 6.17
C PHE A 52 -5.71 -1.02 7.28
N SER A 53 -6.41 0.10 7.25
CA SER A 53 -7.51 0.38 8.18
C SER A 53 -8.65 -0.65 8.06
N LEU A 54 -8.97 -1.11 6.85
CA LEU A 54 -9.93 -2.18 6.62
C LEU A 54 -9.40 -3.54 7.08
N LEU A 55 -8.16 -3.88 6.72
CA LEU A 55 -7.55 -5.17 7.10
C LEU A 55 -7.40 -5.33 8.62
N THR A 56 -7.00 -4.26 9.32
CA THR A 56 -6.80 -4.27 10.78
C THR A 56 -8.11 -4.43 11.55
N ARG A 57 -9.24 -3.99 11.00
CA ARG A 57 -10.57 -4.19 11.59
C ARG A 57 -10.83 -5.67 11.86
N ASP A 58 -10.58 -6.53 10.88
CA ASP A 58 -10.92 -7.95 11.01
C ASP A 58 -9.85 -8.74 11.78
N LEU A 59 -8.59 -8.33 11.66
CA LEU A 59 -7.52 -8.80 12.54
C LEU A 59 -7.82 -8.57 14.02
N SER A 60 -8.36 -7.39 14.37
CA SER A 60 -8.72 -7.06 15.76
C SER A 60 -9.80 -7.97 16.35
N LYS A 61 -10.68 -8.50 15.49
CA LYS A 61 -11.77 -9.41 15.87
C LYS A 61 -11.30 -10.85 15.99
N ARG A 62 -10.58 -11.34 14.97
CA ARG A 62 -10.16 -12.76 14.88
C ARG A 62 -8.94 -13.09 15.73
N LYS A 63 -8.05 -12.12 15.99
CA LYS A 63 -6.85 -12.25 16.86
C LYS A 63 -6.03 -13.53 16.58
N PRO A 64 -5.54 -13.72 15.34
CA PRO A 64 -4.76 -14.89 14.99
C PRO A 64 -3.50 -15.02 15.87
N ALA A 65 -3.19 -16.24 16.31
CA ALA A 65 -2.04 -16.52 17.17
C ALA A 65 -0.82 -17.02 16.39
N MET A 66 -1.04 -17.54 15.17
CA MET A 66 0.00 -18.09 14.30
C MET A 66 0.07 -17.36 12.96
N LEU A 67 1.23 -17.42 12.31
CA LEU A 67 1.46 -16.77 11.02
C LEU A 67 0.51 -17.30 9.92
N ASP A 68 0.25 -18.61 9.91
CA ASP A 68 -0.66 -19.22 8.93
C ASP A 68 -2.10 -18.75 9.12
N GLU A 69 -2.52 -18.54 10.37
CA GLU A 69 -3.83 -17.97 10.70
C GLU A 69 -3.89 -16.50 10.28
N LEU A 70 -2.83 -15.74 10.55
CA LEU A 70 -2.72 -14.34 10.12
C LEU A 70 -2.84 -14.20 8.60
N GLY A 71 -2.13 -15.05 7.85
CA GLY A 71 -2.21 -15.09 6.39
C GLY A 71 -3.63 -15.34 5.88
N LYS A 72 -4.33 -16.33 6.46
CA LYS A 72 -5.73 -16.63 6.12
C LYS A 72 -6.66 -15.47 6.43
N VAL A 73 -6.52 -14.85 7.60
CA VAL A 73 -7.35 -13.70 8.00
C VAL A 73 -7.17 -12.53 7.04
N LEU A 74 -5.93 -12.22 6.67
CA LEU A 74 -5.61 -11.15 5.71
C LEU A 74 -6.17 -11.46 4.33
N GLU A 75 -6.04 -12.70 3.85
CA GLU A 75 -6.53 -13.11 2.53
C GLU A 75 -8.06 -13.04 2.45
N ASP A 76 -8.76 -13.53 3.46
CA ASP A 76 -10.22 -13.48 3.55
C ASP A 76 -10.72 -12.03 3.56
N GLU A 77 -10.13 -11.17 4.38
CA GLU A 77 -10.55 -9.76 4.46
C GLU A 77 -10.19 -9.01 3.19
N TRP A 78 -9.02 -9.27 2.59
CA TRP A 78 -8.65 -8.67 1.31
C TRP A 78 -9.65 -9.01 0.20
N LYS A 79 -10.09 -10.27 0.13
CA LYS A 79 -11.11 -10.72 -0.83
C LYS A 79 -12.51 -10.18 -0.53
N SER A 80 -12.78 -9.79 0.72
CA SER A 80 -14.07 -9.26 1.15
C SER A 80 -14.25 -7.78 0.78
N ILE A 81 -13.15 -7.02 0.58
CA ILE A 81 -13.20 -5.59 0.27
C ILE A 81 -13.76 -5.37 -1.15
N PRO A 82 -14.90 -4.66 -1.31
CA PRO A 82 -15.42 -4.30 -2.61
C PRO A 82 -14.44 -3.39 -3.37
N MET A 83 -14.22 -3.69 -4.65
CA MET A 83 -13.31 -2.91 -5.51
C MET A 83 -13.71 -1.44 -5.61
N GLU A 84 -14.99 -1.11 -5.46
CA GLU A 84 -15.52 0.24 -5.45
C GLU A 84 -14.95 1.08 -4.30
N ILE A 85 -14.72 0.47 -3.13
CA ILE A 85 -14.12 1.15 -1.98
C ILE A 85 -12.68 1.53 -2.28
N LEU A 86 -11.89 0.59 -2.82
CA LEU A 86 -10.50 0.83 -3.19
C LEU A 86 -10.38 1.88 -4.30
N ARG A 87 -11.26 1.83 -5.32
CA ARG A 87 -11.30 2.85 -6.38
C ARG A 87 -11.63 4.22 -5.84
N LYS A 88 -12.61 4.33 -4.94
CA LYS A 88 -12.96 5.60 -4.30
C LYS A 88 -11.78 6.18 -3.53
N ALA A 89 -11.06 5.34 -2.78
CA ALA A 89 -9.89 5.75 -2.01
C ALA A 89 -8.70 6.24 -2.87
N LEU A 90 -8.60 5.76 -4.11
CA LEU A 90 -7.57 6.25 -5.04
C LEU A 90 -7.93 7.58 -5.71
N LEU A 91 -9.19 8.00 -5.65
CA LEU A 91 -9.71 9.18 -6.34
C LEU A 91 -10.05 10.35 -5.42
N SER A 92 -10.12 10.09 -4.11
CA SER A 92 -10.29 11.08 -3.04
C SER A 92 -8.97 11.75 -2.69
#